data_AF-A0A1C4KT28-F1
#
_entry.id   AF-A0A1C4KT28-F1
#
_cell.length_a   1.000
_cell.length_b   1.000
_cell.length_c   1.000
_cell.angle_alpha   90.00
_cell.angle_beta   90.00
_cell.angle_gamma   90.00
#
_symmetry.space_group_name_H-M   'P 1'
#
loop_
_entity.id
_entity.type
_entity.pdbx_description
1 polymer ?
#
loop_
_entity_poly.entity_id
_entity_poly.type
_entity_poly.pdbx_seq_one_letter_code
_entity_poly.pdbx_strand_id
1 'polypeptide(L)'
;MEPRELWERNTLLAEAFCGADDWVRKAQSAMDEALASRTRVLAAFAVTVGSDTAVANLMGLGEREVRLARRTVGKDDARDVANQLLSAPAARSAPAETNPLPDGPGPESAPEPVTMGEGERQAEGAETFIPHPRAQTPAPASWTQTHAEAAPPQDTVVSWNEHMDSVLQWSWRSGLDMRTVAGELGLSPQDIFLRAQLLAAEGRLMPSTPSSHETQPGRHRRHEAAHNLVNGDPRTLFSTRNY
;
A
#
# COMPACT_ATOMS: atom_id res chain seq x y z
N MET A 1 -37.66 -21.80 -3.65
CA MET A 1 -36.67 -21.24 -4.57
C MET A 1 -36.74 -22.11 -5.80
N GLU A 2 -37.22 -21.54 -6.90
CA GLU A 2 -37.41 -22.25 -8.15
C GLU A 2 -36.04 -22.65 -8.74
N PRO A 3 -35.95 -23.78 -9.49
CA PRO A 3 -34.69 -24.22 -10.08
C PRO A 3 -34.10 -23.20 -11.08
N ARG A 4 -34.93 -22.30 -11.64
CA ARG A 4 -34.49 -21.18 -12.50
C ARG A 4 -33.77 -20.08 -11.69
N GLU A 5 -34.36 -19.63 -10.59
CA GLU A 5 -33.78 -18.60 -9.69
C GLU A 5 -32.40 -19.04 -9.17
N LEU A 6 -32.27 -20.32 -8.80
CA LEU A 6 -31.00 -20.93 -8.40
C LEU A 6 -29.94 -20.85 -9.50
N TRP A 7 -30.33 -21.13 -10.75
CA TRP A 7 -29.42 -21.12 -11.88
C TRP A 7 -28.99 -19.71 -12.27
N GLU A 8 -29.93 -18.76 -12.33
CA GLU A 8 -29.66 -17.34 -12.58
C GLU A 8 -28.71 -16.75 -11.53
N ARG A 9 -28.98 -16.99 -10.23
CA ARG A 9 -28.08 -16.54 -9.15
C ARG A 9 -26.69 -17.16 -9.27
N ASN A 10 -26.59 -18.45 -9.59
CA ASN A 10 -25.30 -19.13 -9.72
C ASN A 10 -24.54 -18.62 -10.97
N THR A 11 -25.22 -18.29 -12.06
CA THR A 11 -24.63 -17.67 -13.25
C THR A 11 -24.08 -16.27 -12.92
N LEU A 12 -24.83 -15.42 -12.21
CA LEU A 12 -24.36 -14.11 -11.77
C LEU A 12 -23.14 -14.20 -10.84
N LEU A 13 -23.12 -15.19 -9.94
CA LEU A 13 -21.96 -15.45 -9.08
C LEU A 13 -20.73 -15.91 -9.89
N ALA A 14 -20.92 -16.74 -10.91
CA ALA A 14 -19.85 -17.18 -11.79
C ALA A 14 -19.30 -16.02 -12.65
N GLU A 15 -20.18 -15.18 -13.20
CA GLU A 15 -19.79 -13.99 -13.97
C GLU A 15 -19.02 -12.98 -13.11
N ALA A 16 -19.51 -12.69 -11.90
CA ALA A 16 -18.82 -11.81 -10.94
C ALA A 16 -17.45 -12.37 -10.54
N PHE A 17 -17.33 -13.68 -10.34
CA PHE A 17 -16.05 -14.35 -10.06
C PHE A 17 -15.07 -14.25 -11.24
N CYS A 18 -15.52 -14.54 -12.47
CA CYS A 18 -14.69 -14.42 -13.66
C CYS A 18 -14.23 -12.97 -13.90
N GLY A 19 -15.12 -11.99 -13.71
CA GLY A 19 -14.77 -10.57 -13.80
C GLY A 19 -13.71 -10.14 -12.77
N ALA A 20 -13.78 -10.68 -11.55
CA ALA A 20 -12.77 -10.46 -10.52
C ALA A 20 -11.41 -11.10 -10.86
N ASP A 21 -11.39 -12.34 -11.37
CA ASP A 21 -10.17 -13.02 -11.83
C ASP A 21 -9.49 -12.29 -13.00
N ASP A 22 -10.27 -11.82 -13.98
CA ASP A 22 -9.76 -11.00 -15.08
C ASP A 22 -9.21 -9.66 -14.61
N TRP A 23 -9.76 -9.06 -13.56
CA TRP A 23 -9.22 -7.85 -12.95
C TRP A 23 -7.87 -8.14 -12.25
N VAL A 24 -7.75 -9.25 -11.52
CA VAL A 24 -6.48 -9.68 -10.90
C VAL A 24 -5.41 -9.92 -11.98
N ARG A 25 -5.76 -10.62 -13.08
CA ARG A 25 -4.84 -10.86 -14.20
C ARG A 25 -4.38 -9.56 -14.87
N LYS A 26 -5.28 -8.58 -15.04
CA LYS A 26 -4.94 -7.23 -15.54
C LYS A 26 -3.99 -6.51 -14.58
N ALA A 27 -4.28 -6.50 -13.27
CA ALA A 27 -3.43 -5.88 -12.26
C ALA A 27 -2.02 -6.49 -12.22
N GLN A 28 -1.91 -7.82 -12.30
CA GLN A 28 -0.64 -8.53 -12.41
C GLN A 28 0.13 -8.10 -13.67
N SER A 29 -0.51 -8.11 -14.84
CA SER A 29 0.15 -7.70 -16.09
C SER A 29 0.64 -6.24 -16.08
N ALA A 30 -0.09 -5.34 -15.41
CA ALA A 30 0.32 -3.95 -15.21
C ALA A 30 1.52 -3.83 -14.25
N MET A 31 1.56 -4.66 -13.20
CA MET A 31 2.70 -4.72 -12.28
C MET A 31 3.96 -5.24 -12.98
N ASP A 32 3.83 -6.29 -13.79
CA ASP A 32 4.93 -6.88 -14.56
C ASP A 32 5.50 -5.88 -15.58
N GLU A 33 4.65 -5.17 -16.32
CA GLU A 33 5.09 -4.11 -17.24
C GLU A 33 5.74 -2.93 -16.50
N ALA A 34 5.23 -2.55 -15.32
CA ALA A 34 5.87 -1.52 -14.49
C ALA A 34 7.26 -1.96 -13.98
N LEU A 35 7.42 -3.22 -13.58
CA LEU A 35 8.71 -3.80 -13.19
C LEU A 35 9.68 -3.91 -14.37
N ALA A 36 9.20 -4.30 -15.55
CA ALA A 36 9.97 -4.32 -16.79
C ALA A 36 10.41 -2.90 -17.21
N SER A 37 9.51 -1.93 -17.12
CA SER A 37 9.79 -0.50 -17.32
C SER A 37 10.86 0.01 -16.37
N ARG A 38 10.72 -0.20 -15.05
CA ARG A 38 11.75 0.13 -14.04
C ARG A 38 13.10 -0.51 -14.36
N THR A 39 13.10 -1.76 -14.81
CA THR A 39 14.33 -2.50 -15.17
C THR A 39 15.01 -1.90 -16.41
N ARG A 40 14.24 -1.52 -17.44
CA ARG A 40 14.74 -0.78 -18.62
C ARG A 40 15.34 0.57 -18.24
N VAL A 41 14.67 1.35 -17.38
CA VAL A 41 15.18 2.65 -16.90
C VAL A 41 16.47 2.48 -16.07
N LEU A 42 16.55 1.47 -15.19
CA LEU A 42 17.75 1.20 -14.41
C LEU A 42 18.93 0.76 -15.30
N ALA A 43 18.67 -0.08 -16.30
CA ALA A 43 19.68 -0.48 -17.29
C ALA A 43 20.18 0.73 -18.12
N ALA A 44 19.26 1.58 -18.58
CA ALA A 44 19.57 2.82 -19.29
C ALA A 44 20.48 3.74 -18.45
N PHE A 45 20.14 3.96 -17.18
CA PHE A 45 20.95 4.77 -16.26
C PHE A 45 22.33 4.15 -15.99
N ALA A 46 22.42 2.83 -15.84
CA ALA A 46 23.70 2.13 -15.70
C ALA A 46 24.59 2.24 -16.96
N VAL A 47 23.99 2.33 -18.14
CA VAL A 47 24.71 2.49 -19.41
C VAL A 47 25.13 3.94 -19.66
N THR A 48 24.34 4.95 -19.28
CA THR A 48 24.75 6.36 -19.40
C THR A 48 25.83 6.75 -18.40
N VAL A 49 25.75 6.26 -17.16
CA VAL A 49 26.79 6.48 -16.13
C VAL A 49 28.03 5.61 -16.39
N GLY A 50 27.86 4.44 -17.01
CA GLY A 50 28.96 3.52 -17.33
C GLY A 50 29.54 2.74 -16.14
N SER A 51 28.92 2.83 -14.95
CA SER A 51 29.39 2.16 -13.73
C SER A 51 28.22 1.60 -12.90
N ASP A 52 28.17 0.27 -12.75
CA ASP A 52 27.15 -0.40 -11.93
C ASP A 52 27.27 0.01 -10.46
N THR A 53 28.49 0.06 -9.92
CA THR A 53 28.75 0.35 -8.51
C THR A 53 28.34 1.77 -8.14
N ALA A 54 28.55 2.75 -9.02
CA ALA A 54 28.14 4.13 -8.79
C ALA A 54 26.61 4.27 -8.74
N VAL A 55 25.90 3.62 -9.70
CA VAL A 55 24.43 3.60 -9.74
C VAL A 55 23.84 2.84 -8.56
N ALA A 56 24.44 1.71 -8.18
CA ALA A 56 24.04 0.92 -7.02
C ALA A 56 24.12 1.74 -5.73
N ASN A 57 25.27 2.39 -5.49
CA ASN A 57 25.48 3.25 -4.32
C ASN A 57 24.53 4.45 -4.29
N LEU A 58 24.26 5.08 -5.44
CA LEU A 58 23.35 6.24 -5.53
C LEU A 58 21.89 5.85 -5.25
N MET A 59 21.45 4.69 -5.76
CA MET A 59 20.06 4.23 -5.65
C MET A 59 19.79 3.39 -4.38
N GLY A 60 20.80 3.10 -3.57
CA GLY A 60 20.70 2.19 -2.43
C GLY A 60 20.41 0.73 -2.83
N LEU A 61 20.78 0.34 -4.06
CA LEU A 61 20.53 -0.99 -4.63
C LEU A 61 21.78 -1.87 -4.59
N GLY A 62 21.62 -3.19 -4.71
CA GLY A 62 22.76 -4.09 -4.87
C GLY A 62 23.39 -3.98 -6.27
N GLU A 63 24.72 -3.94 -6.37
CA GLU A 63 25.39 -3.92 -7.69
C GLU A 63 25.01 -5.10 -8.58
N ARG A 64 24.71 -6.27 -7.96
CA ARG A 64 24.18 -7.45 -8.66
C ARG A 64 22.85 -7.17 -9.36
N GLU A 65 21.98 -6.33 -8.81
CA GLU A 65 20.68 -5.97 -9.38
C GLU A 65 20.86 -5.06 -10.60
N VAL A 66 21.68 -4.02 -10.48
CA VAL A 66 22.00 -3.09 -11.58
C VAL A 66 22.65 -3.86 -12.75
N ARG A 67 23.61 -4.73 -12.43
CA ARG A 67 24.28 -5.60 -13.41
C ARG A 67 23.31 -6.62 -14.04
N LEU A 68 22.34 -7.12 -13.29
CA LEU A 68 21.30 -8.01 -13.81
C LEU A 68 20.36 -7.26 -14.76
N ALA A 69 19.87 -6.06 -14.37
CA ALA A 69 19.02 -5.21 -15.20
C ALA A 69 19.67 -4.90 -16.56
N ARG A 70 20.96 -4.52 -16.58
CA ARG A 70 21.68 -4.32 -17.85
C ARG A 70 21.88 -5.61 -18.65
N ARG A 71 21.99 -6.77 -18.00
CA ARG A 71 22.08 -8.08 -18.69
C ARG A 71 20.76 -8.57 -19.27
N THR A 72 19.63 -8.28 -18.61
CA THR A 72 18.30 -8.68 -19.10
C THR A 72 17.79 -7.76 -20.20
N VAL A 73 18.08 -6.45 -20.13
CA VAL A 73 17.68 -5.47 -21.14
C VAL A 73 18.64 -5.47 -22.33
N GLY A 74 19.92 -5.79 -22.13
CA GLY A 74 20.94 -5.67 -23.18
C GLY A 74 21.48 -4.25 -23.32
N LYS A 75 22.51 -4.08 -24.15
CA LYS A 75 23.26 -2.82 -24.25
C LYS A 75 22.58 -1.78 -25.13
N ASP A 76 21.99 -2.21 -26.24
CA ASP A 76 21.50 -1.31 -27.28
C ASP A 76 20.08 -0.83 -26.95
N ASP A 77 19.17 -1.71 -26.55
CA ASP A 77 17.86 -1.34 -25.99
C ASP A 77 18.00 -0.36 -24.80
N ALA A 78 18.98 -0.57 -23.91
CA ALA A 78 19.26 0.35 -22.80
C ALA A 78 19.77 1.73 -23.27
N ARG A 79 20.50 1.79 -24.40
CA ARG A 79 20.90 3.07 -25.02
C ARG A 79 19.70 3.76 -25.66
N ASP A 80 18.82 3.03 -26.32
CA ASP A 80 17.65 3.61 -26.97
C ASP A 80 16.66 4.17 -25.94
N VAL A 81 16.44 3.44 -24.83
CA VAL A 81 15.69 3.95 -23.68
C VAL A 81 16.38 5.17 -23.06
N ALA A 82 17.71 5.16 -22.89
CA ALA A 82 18.44 6.33 -22.40
C ALA A 82 18.27 7.56 -23.33
N ASN A 83 18.44 7.37 -24.64
CA ASN A 83 18.28 8.41 -25.64
C ASN A 83 16.85 8.95 -25.65
N GLN A 84 15.84 8.09 -25.52
CA GLN A 84 14.43 8.49 -25.42
C GLN A 84 14.18 9.33 -24.15
N LEU A 85 14.69 8.92 -22.99
CA LEU A 85 14.55 9.67 -21.73
C LEU A 85 15.27 11.03 -21.76
N LEU A 86 16.45 11.10 -22.37
CA LEU A 86 17.22 12.34 -22.49
C LEU A 86 16.67 13.29 -23.56
N SER A 87 15.99 12.77 -24.59
CA SER A 87 15.38 13.56 -25.66
C SER A 87 13.92 13.94 -25.38
N ALA A 88 13.26 13.30 -24.41
CA ALA A 88 11.90 13.63 -24.03
C ALA A 88 11.87 14.97 -23.29
N PRO A 89 11.02 15.94 -23.69
CA PRO A 89 10.76 17.10 -22.85
C PRO A 89 10.16 16.64 -21.52
N ALA A 90 10.60 17.21 -20.41
CA ALA A 90 10.35 16.75 -19.03
C ALA A 90 8.88 16.79 -18.54
N ALA A 91 7.92 16.94 -19.45
CA ALA A 91 6.49 17.11 -19.20
C ALA A 91 5.70 15.79 -19.01
N ARG A 92 6.38 14.66 -18.71
CA ARG A 92 5.72 13.34 -18.55
C ARG A 92 5.76 12.76 -17.13
N SER A 93 6.13 13.57 -16.14
CA SER A 93 6.04 13.23 -14.71
C SER A 93 4.80 13.83 -14.06
N ALA A 94 3.63 13.57 -14.64
CA ALA A 94 2.34 13.75 -13.97
C ALA A 94 1.69 12.35 -13.84
N PRO A 95 1.28 11.91 -12.63
CA PRO A 95 0.36 10.80 -12.52
C PRO A 95 -0.90 11.17 -13.32
N ALA A 96 -1.35 10.27 -14.19
CA ALA A 96 -2.59 10.47 -14.91
C ALA A 96 -3.77 10.28 -13.95
N GLU A 97 -4.17 11.36 -13.27
CA GLU A 97 -5.50 11.45 -12.65
C GLU A 97 -6.56 11.51 -13.75
N THR A 98 -6.88 10.35 -14.33
CA THR A 98 -8.11 10.17 -15.11
C THR A 98 -9.31 10.26 -14.18
N ASN A 99 -9.75 11.47 -13.91
CA ASN A 99 -11.05 11.76 -13.31
C ASN A 99 -11.81 12.73 -14.24
N PRO A 100 -12.60 12.23 -15.20
CA PRO A 100 -13.39 13.08 -16.08
C PRO A 100 -14.59 13.66 -15.32
N LEU A 101 -14.40 14.85 -14.77
CA LEU A 101 -15.48 15.67 -14.22
C LEU A 101 -16.39 16.13 -15.37
N PRO A 102 -17.71 15.88 -15.34
CA PRO A 102 -18.61 16.39 -16.37
C PRO A 102 -18.88 17.88 -16.16
N ASP A 103 -18.84 18.65 -17.27
CA ASP A 103 -19.09 20.10 -17.27
C ASP A 103 -20.48 20.47 -16.76
N GLY A 104 -20.53 21.46 -15.87
CA GLY A 104 -21.75 22.14 -15.42
C GLY A 104 -21.54 23.66 -15.43
N PRO A 105 -22.26 24.44 -16.26
CA PRO A 105 -21.97 25.86 -16.43
C PRO A 105 -22.72 26.77 -15.44
N GLY A 106 -22.00 27.74 -14.88
CA GLY A 106 -22.46 29.13 -14.70
C GLY A 106 -23.49 29.44 -13.59
N PRO A 107 -23.24 30.46 -12.73
CA PRO A 107 -24.17 30.88 -11.69
C PRO A 107 -25.11 32.02 -12.15
N GLU A 108 -26.33 32.09 -11.61
CA GLU A 108 -27.16 33.29 -11.76
C GLU A 108 -28.08 33.58 -10.54
N SER A 109 -27.85 34.76 -9.95
CA SER A 109 -28.77 35.68 -9.25
C SER A 109 -29.73 35.23 -8.12
N ALA A 110 -29.53 35.83 -6.94
CA ALA A 110 -30.59 36.09 -5.95
C ALA A 110 -31.52 37.24 -6.42
N PRO A 111 -32.74 37.47 -5.85
CA PRO A 111 -32.84 38.21 -4.58
C PRO A 111 -34.06 37.93 -3.65
N GLU A 112 -33.79 37.81 -2.34
CA GLU A 112 -34.38 38.61 -1.22
C GLU A 112 -35.94 38.58 -0.88
N PRO A 113 -36.47 39.21 0.20
CA PRO A 113 -37.14 38.46 1.29
C PRO A 113 -38.54 38.94 1.79
N VAL A 114 -39.29 38.08 2.49
CA VAL A 114 -40.41 38.41 3.44
C VAL A 114 -40.85 37.15 4.24
N THR A 115 -41.56 37.16 5.40
CA THR A 115 -41.55 38.02 6.63
C THR A 115 -42.59 37.52 7.67
N MET A 116 -42.29 37.60 8.99
CA MET A 116 -43.10 37.25 10.20
C MET A 116 -43.40 35.77 10.54
N GLY A 117 -43.41 35.45 11.84
CA GLY A 117 -43.90 34.16 12.38
C GLY A 117 -43.59 33.86 13.86
N GLU A 118 -43.76 34.82 14.78
CA GLU A 118 -43.52 34.63 16.23
C GLU A 118 -44.60 33.75 16.89
N GLY A 119 -44.24 33.01 17.96
CA GLY A 119 -45.18 32.15 18.70
C GLY A 119 -44.55 31.40 19.88
N GLU A 120 -44.32 32.09 21.00
CA GLU A 120 -43.85 31.50 22.26
C GLU A 120 -44.84 30.51 22.89
N ARG A 121 -44.33 29.52 23.65
CA ARG A 121 -44.74 29.25 25.04
C ARG A 121 -43.82 28.27 25.77
N GLN A 122 -43.56 28.57 27.04
CA GLN A 122 -42.84 27.74 28.01
C GLN A 122 -43.71 26.60 28.55
N ALA A 123 -43.11 25.50 29.03
CA ALA A 123 -43.02 25.20 30.47
C ALA A 123 -42.62 23.73 30.77
N GLU A 124 -42.02 23.56 31.96
CA GLU A 124 -41.39 22.38 32.55
C GLU A 124 -42.23 21.09 32.68
N GLY A 125 -41.54 19.96 32.82
CA GLY A 125 -42.08 18.68 33.31
C GLY A 125 -41.00 17.59 33.35
N ALA A 126 -40.65 17.11 34.54
CA ALA A 126 -39.51 16.20 34.76
C ALA A 126 -39.91 14.73 35.02
N GLU A 127 -38.89 13.89 35.19
CA GLU A 127 -38.86 12.58 35.89
C GLU A 127 -38.98 11.23 35.13
N THR A 128 -37.79 10.67 34.83
CA THR A 128 -37.23 9.35 35.27
C THR A 128 -37.86 7.95 34.96
N PHE A 129 -36.94 6.99 34.67
CA PHE A 129 -36.94 5.51 34.92
C PHE A 129 -37.46 4.46 33.87
N ILE A 130 -36.58 4.06 32.92
CA ILE A 130 -35.90 2.73 32.71
C ILE A 130 -36.57 1.42 33.28
N PRO A 131 -36.47 0.14 32.76
CA PRO A 131 -35.88 -0.47 31.50
C PRO A 131 -36.70 -1.58 30.72
N HIS A 132 -36.33 -1.84 29.43
CA HIS A 132 -36.24 -3.15 28.68
C HIS A 132 -37.44 -4.18 28.60
N PRO A 133 -37.41 -5.23 27.72
CA PRO A 133 -37.00 -5.31 26.30
C PRO A 133 -37.99 -6.12 25.37
N ARG A 134 -37.73 -6.08 24.04
CA ARG A 134 -37.76 -7.20 23.04
C ARG A 134 -38.68 -7.07 21.79
N ALA A 135 -37.98 -6.93 20.66
CA ALA A 135 -38.24 -7.44 19.29
C ALA A 135 -39.57 -7.15 18.55
N GLN A 136 -39.44 -6.38 17.46
CA GLN A 136 -40.13 -6.64 16.19
C GLN A 136 -39.13 -6.53 15.03
N THR A 137 -39.17 -7.49 14.11
CA THR A 137 -38.33 -7.62 12.90
C THR A 137 -39.03 -6.95 11.68
N PRO A 138 -38.39 -6.81 10.49
CA PRO A 138 -38.46 -5.56 9.72
C PRO A 138 -39.11 -5.67 8.33
N ALA A 139 -39.37 -4.53 7.69
CA ALA A 139 -39.30 -4.23 6.23
C ALA A 139 -39.97 -2.85 5.93
N PRO A 140 -39.89 -2.27 4.72
CA PRO A 140 -38.65 -1.79 4.10
C PRO A 140 -38.79 -0.37 3.47
N ALA A 141 -37.67 0.18 2.96
CA ALA A 141 -37.59 1.44 2.19
C ALA A 141 -37.92 2.72 3.00
N SER A 142 -37.42 3.92 2.66
CA SER A 142 -36.72 4.36 1.45
C SER A 142 -35.54 5.28 1.81
N TRP A 143 -34.53 5.36 0.94
CA TRP A 143 -33.44 6.33 1.08
C TRP A 143 -33.92 7.72 0.63
N THR A 144 -34.45 8.51 1.56
CA THR A 144 -34.55 9.97 1.38
C THR A 144 -33.38 10.63 2.07
N GLN A 145 -32.40 11.02 1.25
CA GLN A 145 -31.21 11.75 1.66
C GLN A 145 -31.59 13.19 2.07
N THR A 146 -32.01 13.35 3.32
CA THR A 146 -32.16 14.69 3.91
C THR A 146 -30.77 15.28 4.07
N HIS A 147 -30.50 16.36 3.32
CA HIS A 147 -29.35 17.21 3.56
C HIS A 147 -29.47 17.80 4.97
N ALA A 148 -28.69 17.26 5.92
CA ALA A 148 -28.41 17.94 7.17
C ALA A 148 -27.33 18.99 6.88
N GLU A 149 -27.75 20.25 6.95
CA GLU A 149 -26.95 21.47 6.81
C GLU A 149 -25.56 21.34 7.44
N ALA A 150 -24.53 21.84 6.76
CA ALA A 150 -23.18 21.87 7.30
C ALA A 150 -23.11 22.80 8.52
N ALA A 151 -23.05 22.21 9.72
CA ALA A 151 -22.50 22.92 10.86
C ALA A 151 -21.05 23.33 10.53
N PRO A 152 -20.59 24.52 10.96
CA PRO A 152 -19.18 24.88 10.84
C PRO A 152 -18.33 23.82 11.55
N PRO A 153 -17.07 23.59 11.12
CA PRO A 153 -16.19 22.66 11.79
C PRO A 153 -16.07 23.09 13.25
N GLN A 154 -16.72 22.34 14.14
CA GLN A 154 -16.32 22.40 15.52
C GLN A 154 -14.93 21.81 15.54
N ASP A 155 -13.96 22.60 15.98
CA ASP A 155 -12.66 22.10 16.42
C ASP A 155 -12.90 21.21 17.65
N THR A 156 -13.42 20.01 17.42
CA THR A 156 -13.43 18.92 18.36
C THR A 156 -11.97 18.54 18.53
N VAL A 157 -11.30 19.26 19.44
CA VAL A 157 -9.94 18.95 19.90
C VAL A 157 -9.97 17.49 20.31
N VAL A 158 -9.44 16.62 19.44
CA VAL A 158 -9.47 15.17 19.64
C VAL A 158 -8.66 14.88 20.90
N SER A 159 -9.37 14.65 22.00
CA SER A 159 -8.78 14.35 23.30
C SER A 159 -8.24 12.93 23.29
N TRP A 160 -7.07 12.80 22.66
CA TRP A 160 -6.43 11.53 22.41
C TRP A 160 -6.21 10.76 23.72
N ASN A 161 -6.65 9.50 23.77
CA ASN A 161 -6.59 8.67 24.97
C ASN A 161 -5.77 7.38 24.78
N GLU A 162 -5.29 6.81 25.89
CA GLU A 162 -4.40 5.63 25.89
C GLU A 162 -5.06 4.36 25.31
N HIS A 163 -6.40 4.28 25.29
CA HIS A 163 -7.11 3.19 24.62
C HIS A 163 -7.03 3.32 23.10
N MET A 164 -7.14 4.55 22.56
CA MET A 164 -6.92 4.83 21.13
C MET A 164 -5.46 4.55 20.74
N ASP A 165 -4.48 4.90 21.60
CA ASP A 165 -3.08 4.51 21.40
C ASP A 165 -2.91 2.99 21.34
N SER A 166 -3.60 2.25 22.21
CA SER A 166 -3.56 0.79 22.25
C SER A 166 -4.17 0.18 20.98
N VAL A 167 -5.26 0.74 20.47
CA VAL A 167 -5.87 0.37 19.19
C VAL A 167 -4.91 0.66 18.03
N LEU A 168 -4.24 1.82 17.99
CA LEU A 168 -3.22 2.12 16.97
C LEU A 168 -2.02 1.18 17.03
N GLN A 169 -1.47 0.91 18.22
CA GLN A 169 -0.36 -0.03 18.39
C GLN A 169 -0.74 -1.45 17.95
N TRP A 170 -1.98 -1.88 18.23
CA TRP A 170 -2.46 -3.19 17.79
C TRP A 170 -2.72 -3.24 16.29
N SER A 171 -3.44 -2.27 15.71
CA SER A 171 -3.75 -2.23 14.28
C SER A 171 -2.47 -2.13 13.44
N TRP A 172 -1.48 -1.36 13.89
CA TRP A 172 -0.17 -1.25 13.25
C TRP A 172 0.59 -2.58 13.26
N ARG A 173 0.62 -3.27 14.40
CA ARG A 173 1.26 -4.60 14.53
C ARG A 173 0.52 -5.70 13.75
N SER A 174 -0.79 -5.54 13.54
CA SER A 174 -1.63 -6.47 12.80
C SER A 174 -1.73 -6.17 11.30
N GLY A 175 -1.18 -5.03 10.83
CA GLY A 175 -1.25 -4.63 9.42
C GLY A 175 -2.65 -4.20 8.94
N LEU A 176 -3.51 -3.75 9.85
CA LEU A 176 -4.87 -3.29 9.54
C LEU A 176 -4.84 -1.87 8.93
N ASP A 177 -5.74 -1.58 7.98
CA ASP A 177 -5.82 -0.25 7.37
C ASP A 177 -6.25 0.83 8.38
N MET A 178 -5.39 1.83 8.55
CA MET A 178 -5.60 2.98 9.42
C MET A 178 -6.80 3.83 9.01
N ARG A 179 -7.20 3.81 7.73
CA ARG A 179 -8.42 4.48 7.26
C ARG A 179 -9.69 3.78 7.75
N THR A 180 -9.69 2.46 7.81
CA THR A 180 -10.79 1.70 8.43
C THR A 180 -10.87 2.00 9.92
N VAL A 181 -9.72 1.98 10.61
CA VAL A 181 -9.64 2.36 12.04
C VAL A 181 -10.14 3.79 12.29
N ALA A 182 -9.89 4.72 11.37
CA ALA A 182 -10.42 6.08 11.43
C ALA A 182 -11.95 6.14 11.35
N GLY A 183 -12.54 5.40 10.42
CA GLY A 183 -14.00 5.28 10.30
C GLY A 183 -14.66 4.69 11.54
N GLU A 184 -14.09 3.61 12.10
CA GLU A 184 -14.62 2.95 13.30
C GLU A 184 -14.47 3.78 14.57
N LEU A 185 -13.42 4.62 14.68
CA LEU A 185 -13.21 5.53 15.81
C LEU A 185 -13.90 6.89 15.65
N GLY A 186 -14.51 7.17 14.49
CA GLY A 186 -15.10 8.48 14.17
C GLY A 186 -14.08 9.63 14.07
N LEU A 187 -12.82 9.32 13.76
CA LEU A 187 -11.72 10.29 13.69
C LEU A 187 -11.37 10.63 12.24
N SER A 188 -10.71 11.76 12.03
CA SER A 188 -10.12 11.99 10.71
C SER A 188 -8.93 11.04 10.48
N PRO A 189 -8.71 10.57 9.23
CA PRO A 189 -7.50 9.82 8.89
C PRO A 189 -6.20 10.62 9.11
N GLN A 190 -6.28 11.95 9.15
CA GLN A 190 -5.13 12.82 9.38
C GLN A 190 -4.71 12.82 10.85
N ASP A 191 -5.65 12.83 11.79
CA ASP A 191 -5.37 12.77 13.24
C ASP A 191 -4.70 11.46 13.64
N ILE A 192 -5.20 10.34 13.09
CA ILE A 192 -4.60 9.02 13.29
C ILE A 192 -3.20 8.95 12.70
N PHE A 193 -2.95 9.53 11.52
CA PHE A 193 -1.62 9.55 10.93
C PHE A 193 -0.64 10.41 11.75
N LEU A 194 -1.08 11.59 12.20
CA LEU A 194 -0.29 12.47 13.07
C LEU A 194 0.06 11.79 14.39
N ARG A 195 -0.90 11.10 15.02
CA ARG A 195 -0.64 10.33 16.24
C ARG A 195 0.26 9.12 15.98
N ALA A 196 0.07 8.39 14.89
CA ALA A 196 0.94 7.27 14.53
C ALA A 196 2.40 7.76 14.33
N GLN A 197 2.60 8.94 13.75
CA GLN A 197 3.93 9.56 13.64
C GLN A 197 4.52 9.89 15.03
N LEU A 198 3.72 10.42 15.97
CA LEU A 198 4.16 10.63 17.36
C LEU A 198 4.53 9.32 18.07
N LEU A 199 3.67 8.29 18.00
CA LEU A 199 3.95 6.97 18.58
C LEU A 199 5.17 6.28 17.95
N ALA A 200 5.45 6.53 16.66
CA ALA A 200 6.66 6.07 16.01
C ALA A 200 7.91 6.81 16.51
N ALA A 201 7.83 8.13 16.73
CA ALA A 201 8.90 8.94 17.32
C ALA A 201 9.16 8.58 18.80
N GLU A 202 8.12 8.20 19.54
CA GLU A 202 8.21 7.62 20.89
C GLU A 202 8.74 6.17 20.90
N GLY A 203 8.95 5.55 19.73
CA GLY A 203 9.40 4.16 19.59
C GLY A 203 8.33 3.10 19.87
N ARG A 204 7.09 3.49 20.20
CA ARG A 204 5.98 2.58 20.56
C ARG A 204 5.44 1.76 19.39
N LEU A 205 5.63 2.21 18.14
CA LEU A 205 5.22 1.48 16.92
C LEU A 205 6.35 0.65 16.27
N MET A 206 7.58 0.76 16.77
CA MET A 206 8.64 -0.13 16.29
C MET A 206 8.47 -1.50 16.94
N PRO A 207 8.61 -2.62 16.20
CA PRO A 207 8.77 -3.89 16.85
C PRO A 207 10.06 -3.83 17.66
N SER A 208 9.98 -4.02 18.99
CA SER A 208 11.15 -4.41 19.76
C SER A 208 11.76 -5.61 19.06
N THR A 209 12.94 -5.42 18.47
CA THR A 209 13.71 -6.53 17.96
C THR A 209 13.85 -7.53 19.11
N PRO A 210 13.46 -8.80 18.94
CA PRO A 210 13.83 -9.80 19.93
C PRO A 210 15.34 -9.71 20.04
N SER A 211 15.83 -9.40 21.24
CA SER A 211 17.27 -9.30 21.46
C SER A 211 17.86 -10.66 21.12
N SER A 212 18.64 -10.71 20.04
CA SER A 212 19.51 -11.84 19.71
C SER A 212 20.66 -11.91 20.72
N HIS A 213 20.30 -12.16 21.97
CA HIS A 213 21.18 -12.72 22.96
C HIS A 213 21.25 -14.24 22.72
N GLU A 214 22.39 -14.83 23.05
CA GLU A 214 22.62 -16.28 22.96
C GLU A 214 22.68 -16.92 21.53
N THR A 215 23.44 -16.30 20.60
CA THR A 215 24.34 -17.14 19.76
C THR A 215 25.75 -16.57 19.67
N GLN A 216 26.65 -17.23 20.39
CA GLN A 216 28.04 -16.86 20.64
C GLN A 216 28.90 -16.86 19.36
N PRO A 217 29.71 -15.81 19.07
CA PRO A 217 30.59 -15.80 17.90
C PRO A 217 31.77 -16.78 18.11
N GLY A 218 31.71 -17.92 17.40
CA GLY A 218 32.73 -18.97 17.43
C GLY A 218 34.10 -18.51 16.92
N ARG A 219 34.94 -18.01 17.84
CA ARG A 219 36.36 -17.71 17.61
C ARG A 219 37.19 -18.99 17.38
N HIS A 220 37.11 -19.59 16.20
CA HIS A 220 38.13 -20.55 15.78
C HIS A 220 39.32 -19.81 15.16
N ARG A 221 40.35 -19.64 15.99
CA ARG A 221 41.63 -19.05 15.63
C ARG A 221 42.25 -19.83 14.47
N ARG A 222 42.95 -19.10 13.58
CA ARG A 222 43.92 -19.69 12.66
C ARG A 222 44.94 -20.48 13.48
N HIS A 223 45.16 -21.74 13.11
CA HIS A 223 46.45 -22.38 13.32
C HIS A 223 46.99 -22.77 11.96
N GLU A 224 48.15 -22.22 11.63
CA GLU A 224 48.98 -22.71 10.54
C GLU A 224 49.56 -24.06 10.94
N ALA A 225 49.56 -25.01 10.02
CA ALA A 225 50.54 -26.07 9.94
C ALA A 225 50.69 -26.45 8.47
N ALA A 226 51.89 -26.36 7.94
CA ALA A 226 52.19 -26.79 6.57
C ALA A 226 51.98 -28.30 6.44
N HIS A 227 51.65 -28.79 5.23
CA HIS A 227 52.50 -29.74 4.50
C HIS A 227 51.96 -30.12 3.12
N ASN A 228 52.89 -30.10 2.15
CA ASN A 228 52.98 -30.96 0.96
C ASN A 228 52.05 -30.71 -0.24
N LEU A 229 52.69 -30.16 -1.29
CA LEU A 229 52.37 -30.42 -2.69
C LEU A 229 52.23 -31.92 -2.97
N VAL A 230 51.21 -32.32 -3.74
CA VAL A 230 51.33 -33.40 -4.72
C VAL A 230 50.73 -32.90 -6.04
N ASN A 231 51.59 -32.79 -7.05
CA ASN A 231 51.25 -32.34 -8.39
C ASN A 231 50.75 -33.53 -9.22
N GLY A 232 49.48 -33.51 -9.65
CA GLY A 232 48.85 -34.61 -10.39
C GLY A 232 49.05 -34.50 -11.91
N ASP A 233 50.22 -34.91 -12.42
CA ASP A 233 50.53 -34.94 -13.86
C ASP A 233 49.94 -36.20 -14.53
N PRO A 234 49.04 -36.09 -15.53
CA PRO A 234 48.26 -37.21 -16.06
C PRO A 234 49.02 -38.12 -17.07
N ARG A 235 50.29 -38.45 -16.80
CA ARG A 235 51.17 -39.17 -17.77
C ARG A 235 51.44 -40.65 -17.46
N THR A 236 50.74 -41.26 -16.51
CA THR A 236 50.87 -42.69 -16.15
C THR A 236 49.89 -43.62 -16.88
N LEU A 237 49.26 -43.18 -17.97
CA LEU A 237 48.38 -43.99 -18.83
C LEU A 237 49.12 -45.00 -19.72
N PHE A 238 50.13 -45.68 -19.19
CA PHE A 238 50.75 -46.81 -19.87
C PHE A 238 51.01 -48.01 -18.95
N SER A 239 50.49 -49.13 -19.44
CA SER A 239 51.13 -50.45 -19.43
C SER A 239 50.62 -51.51 -18.44
N THR A 240 50.32 -52.67 -19.06
CA THR A 240 50.39 -54.03 -18.50
C THR A 240 49.44 -54.38 -17.36
N ARG A 241 48.27 -54.90 -17.74
CA ARG A 241 47.70 -56.08 -17.09
C ARG A 241 47.83 -57.25 -18.07
N ASN A 242 48.65 -58.24 -17.72
CA ASN A 242 48.88 -59.47 -18.47
C ASN A 242 48.60 -60.65 -17.54
N TYR A 243 48.02 -61.72 -18.10
CA TYR A 243 47.47 -62.91 -17.43
C TYR A 243 46.22 -62.68 -16.56
#